data_AF-A0AAJ0E0U9-F1
#
_entry.id   AF-A0AAJ0E0U9-F1
#
_cell.length_a   1.000
_cell.length_b   1.000
_cell.length_c   1.000
_cell.angle_alpha   90.00
_cell.angle_beta   90.00
_cell.angle_gamma   90.00
#
_symmetry.space_group_name_H-M   'P 1'
#
loop_
_entity.id
_entity.type
_entity.pdbx_description
1 polymer ?
#
loop_
_entity_poly.entity_id
_entity_poly.type
_entity_poly.pdbx_seq_one_letter_code
_entity_poly.pdbx_strand_id
1 'polypeptide(L)'
;MIARDSDPGFYPLEAPAILFGITIGLTMLATFKASQQTFQIYSRTKSATKLYPWMIWIFLLANISQAIMNWLLAHGDLSKSIGFGIGSCMLWTLQTQLAPQILANRLGLLLVNKKRAKMMKFGLLAIVGVINISVTCIYVAGYSINPEYFTHLHKIWDPIDKVVDLLIDISLNTVFLRIIQHEFVADGLQKYRLLFYCGVLFVLISLCMDILMIVMMTVQEPFLYAMTHPMAYTMKMIIEMTMADLISSIAKKPHQMQEFSEQICVS
;
A
#
# COMPACT_ATOMS: atom_id res chain seq x y z
N MET A 1 -9.25 -12.41 -27.88
CA MET A 1 -8.81 -12.07 -29.24
C MET A 1 -7.29 -12.14 -29.29
N ILE A 2 -6.77 -13.24 -29.83
CA ILE A 2 -5.36 -13.36 -30.20
C ILE A 2 -5.19 -12.46 -31.44
N ALA A 3 -4.61 -11.27 -31.27
CA ALA A 3 -4.16 -10.47 -32.38
C ALA A 3 -2.70 -10.84 -32.63
N ARG A 4 -2.49 -11.65 -33.68
CA ARG A 4 -1.19 -11.85 -34.30
C ARG A 4 -1.16 -10.98 -35.56
N ASP A 5 -0.06 -10.23 -35.67
CA ASP A 5 0.46 -9.49 -36.82
C ASP A 5 -0.22 -8.16 -37.22
N SER A 6 0.32 -7.09 -36.63
CA SER A 6 0.56 -5.80 -37.30
C SER A 6 1.79 -5.15 -36.65
N ASP A 7 2.98 -5.44 -37.20
CA ASP A 7 4.32 -4.94 -36.85
C ASP A 7 4.79 -5.11 -35.38
N PRO A 8 6.11 -5.27 -35.11
CA PRO A 8 6.68 -4.95 -33.81
C PRO A 8 6.67 -3.42 -33.67
N GLY A 9 5.46 -2.83 -33.72
CA GLY A 9 5.23 -1.44 -33.41
C GLY A 9 5.78 -1.23 -32.01
N PHE A 10 6.89 -0.51 -31.95
CA PHE A 10 7.52 -0.04 -30.75
C PHE A 10 6.44 0.74 -29.98
N TYR A 11 5.70 0.08 -29.09
CA TYR A 11 4.93 0.79 -28.07
C TYR A 11 5.94 1.75 -27.44
N PRO A 12 5.67 3.06 -27.36
CA PRO A 12 6.65 4.00 -26.85
C PRO A 12 6.98 3.58 -25.41
N LEU A 13 8.12 2.90 -25.24
CA LEU A 13 8.62 2.42 -23.95
C LEU A 13 8.92 3.59 -23.01
N GLU A 14 8.88 4.81 -23.52
CA GLU A 14 9.07 6.07 -22.82
C GLU A 14 8.22 6.14 -21.55
N ALA A 15 6.90 5.96 -21.65
CA ALA A 15 6.02 6.10 -20.49
C ALA A 15 6.21 4.95 -19.45
N PRO A 16 6.25 3.66 -19.84
CA PRO A 16 6.59 2.58 -18.92
C PRO A 16 7.99 2.72 -18.28
N ALA A 17 8.99 3.22 -19.02
CA ALA A 17 10.35 3.44 -18.51
C ALA A 17 10.41 4.58 -17.49
N ILE A 18 9.68 5.66 -17.74
CA ILE A 18 9.55 6.76 -16.76
C ILE A 18 8.90 6.24 -15.47
N LEU A 19 7.79 5.51 -15.58
CA LEU A 19 7.11 4.93 -14.40
C LEU A 19 8.00 3.93 -13.67
N PHE A 20 8.74 3.11 -14.38
CA PHE A 20 9.69 2.17 -13.78
C PHE A 20 10.82 2.89 -13.05
N GLY A 21 11.41 3.93 -13.65
CA GLY A 21 12.40 4.78 -13.01
C GLY A 21 11.89 5.47 -11.75
N ILE A 22 10.66 6.01 -11.78
CA ILE A 22 9.98 6.56 -10.61
C ILE A 22 9.81 5.49 -9.53
N THR A 23 9.37 4.29 -9.90
CA THR A 23 9.17 3.17 -8.98
C THR A 23 10.46 2.76 -8.29
N ILE A 24 11.58 2.70 -9.02
CA ILE A 24 12.91 2.42 -8.45
C ILE A 24 13.29 3.52 -7.45
N GLY A 25 13.15 4.80 -7.82
CA GLY A 25 13.46 5.92 -6.94
C GLY A 25 12.64 5.89 -5.66
N LEU A 26 11.32 5.66 -5.77
CA LEU A 26 10.43 5.49 -4.62
C LEU A 26 10.82 4.28 -3.77
N THR A 27 11.19 3.16 -4.40
CA THR A 27 11.62 1.95 -3.69
C THR A 27 12.88 2.20 -2.87
N MET A 28 13.85 2.94 -3.40
CA MET A 28 15.06 3.31 -2.65
C MET A 28 14.70 4.13 -1.40
N LEU A 29 13.81 5.12 -1.54
CA LEU A 29 13.31 5.91 -0.42
C LEU A 29 12.54 5.06 0.59
N ALA A 30 11.68 4.16 0.11
CA ALA A 30 10.92 3.23 0.94
C ALA A 30 11.86 2.28 1.71
N THR A 31 12.92 1.79 1.07
CA THR A 31 13.93 0.92 1.69
C THR A 31 14.67 1.65 2.80
N PHE A 32 15.09 2.90 2.55
CA PHE A 32 15.76 3.72 3.56
C PHE A 32 14.85 3.95 4.77
N LYS A 33 13.59 4.35 4.54
CA LYS A 33 12.59 4.55 5.61
C LYS A 33 12.27 3.26 6.38
N ALA A 34 12.06 2.16 5.67
CA ALA A 34 11.81 0.85 6.27
C ALA A 34 12.98 0.40 7.14
N SER A 35 14.22 0.65 6.70
CA SER A 35 15.43 0.35 7.45
C SER A 35 15.52 1.19 8.73
N GLN A 36 15.29 2.50 8.64
CA GLN A 36 15.25 3.39 9.80
C GLN A 36 14.19 2.95 10.82
N GLN A 37 12.96 2.68 10.35
CA GLN A 37 11.87 2.28 11.23
C GLN A 37 12.11 0.90 11.88
N THR A 38 12.64 -0.05 11.11
CA THR A 38 13.02 -1.38 11.62
C THR A 38 14.10 -1.26 12.70
N PHE A 39 15.14 -0.46 12.46
CA PHE A 39 16.21 -0.23 13.43
C PHE A 39 15.68 0.43 14.71
N GLN A 40 14.81 1.44 14.60
CA GLN A 40 14.21 2.09 15.76
C GLN A 40 13.35 1.14 16.61
N ILE A 41 12.53 0.30 15.95
CA ILE A 41 11.68 -0.70 16.64
C ILE A 41 12.55 -1.76 17.31
N TYR A 42 13.58 -2.24 16.60
CA TYR A 42 14.52 -3.22 17.11
C TYR A 42 15.30 -2.67 18.30
N SER A 43 15.79 -1.44 18.22
CA SER A 43 16.53 -0.79 19.32
C SER A 43 15.69 -0.67 20.60
N ARG A 44 14.38 -0.37 20.47
CA ARG A 44 13.46 -0.24 21.61
C ARG A 44 12.99 -1.58 22.19
N THR A 45 12.72 -2.55 21.32
CA THR A 45 12.06 -3.81 21.74
C THR A 45 13.07 -4.94 21.96
N LYS A 46 14.28 -4.81 21.41
CA LYS A 46 15.33 -5.85 21.34
C LYS A 46 14.83 -7.19 20.78
N SER A 47 13.77 -7.13 19.97
CA SER A 47 13.09 -8.31 19.46
C SER A 47 12.76 -8.12 17.98
N ALA A 48 13.26 -9.05 17.15
CA ALA A 48 13.04 -9.09 15.71
C ALA A 48 11.75 -9.83 15.32
N THR A 49 10.97 -10.32 16.29
CA THR A 49 9.78 -11.16 16.06
C THR A 49 8.48 -10.37 15.93
N LYS A 50 8.53 -9.03 15.95
CA LYS A 50 7.33 -8.21 15.74
C LYS A 50 6.86 -8.35 14.29
N LEU A 51 5.57 -8.59 14.11
CA LEU A 51 4.96 -8.83 12.78
C LEU A 51 5.01 -7.61 11.86
N TYR A 52 4.91 -6.39 12.40
CA TYR A 52 4.82 -5.18 11.59
C TYR A 52 6.05 -4.89 10.70
N PRO A 53 7.31 -4.92 11.21
CA PRO A 53 8.49 -4.82 10.35
C PRO A 53 8.52 -5.88 9.24
N TRP A 54 8.14 -7.12 9.53
CA TRP A 54 8.06 -8.18 8.52
C TRP A 54 7.02 -7.86 7.44
N MET A 55 5.84 -7.34 7.81
CA MET A 55 4.83 -6.92 6.85
C MET A 55 5.36 -5.84 5.89
N ILE A 56 6.11 -4.86 6.41
CA ILE A 56 6.74 -3.80 5.61
C ILE A 56 7.75 -4.38 4.61
N TRP A 57 8.66 -5.26 5.07
CA TRP A 57 9.69 -5.84 4.19
C TRP A 57 9.11 -6.77 3.13
N ILE A 58 8.14 -7.62 3.49
CA ILE A 58 7.46 -8.49 2.52
C ILE A 58 6.71 -7.66 1.48
N PHE A 59 6.02 -6.60 1.92
CA PHE A 59 5.32 -5.70 1.01
C PHE A 59 6.27 -4.97 0.05
N LEU A 60 7.42 -4.50 0.55
CA LEU A 60 8.46 -3.88 -0.27
C LEU A 60 9.03 -4.86 -1.31
N LEU A 61 9.37 -6.08 -0.89
CA LEU A 61 9.85 -7.12 -1.80
C LEU A 61 8.81 -7.46 -2.87
N ALA A 62 7.52 -7.56 -2.49
CA ALA A 62 6.45 -7.80 -3.44
C ALA A 62 6.34 -6.68 -4.50
N ASN A 63 6.44 -5.41 -4.08
CA ASN A 63 6.44 -4.26 -5.00
C ASN A 63 7.64 -4.29 -5.96
N ILE A 64 8.85 -4.60 -5.46
CA ILE A 64 10.06 -4.70 -6.28
C ILE A 64 9.94 -5.82 -7.31
N SER A 65 9.55 -7.02 -6.85
CA SER A 65 9.39 -8.18 -7.72
C SER A 65 8.34 -7.93 -8.80
N GLN A 66 7.21 -7.31 -8.45
CA GLN A 66 6.15 -6.98 -9.41
C GLN A 66 6.63 -5.93 -10.43
N ALA A 67 7.35 -4.90 -10.00
CA ALA A 67 7.93 -3.89 -10.91
C ALA A 67 8.91 -4.52 -11.91
N ILE A 68 9.82 -5.40 -11.44
CA ILE A 68 10.78 -6.11 -12.30
C ILE A 68 10.05 -7.03 -13.28
N MET A 69 9.07 -7.80 -12.80
CA MET A 69 8.27 -8.69 -13.66
C MET A 69 7.54 -7.93 -14.75
N ASN A 70 6.92 -6.80 -14.41
CA ASN A 70 6.21 -5.95 -15.39
C ASN A 70 7.17 -5.29 -16.38
N TRP A 71 8.38 -4.93 -15.96
CA TRP A 71 9.43 -4.41 -16.85
C TRP A 71 9.92 -5.45 -17.85
N LEU A 72 10.24 -6.66 -17.38
CA LEU A 72 10.67 -7.74 -18.26
C LEU A 72 9.57 -8.13 -19.26
N LEU A 73 8.30 -8.06 -18.85
CA LEU A 73 7.17 -8.26 -19.75
C LEU A 73 7.06 -7.13 -20.79
N ALA A 74 7.27 -5.88 -20.40
CA ALA A 74 7.22 -4.72 -21.29
C ALA A 74 8.38 -4.67 -22.29
N HIS A 75 9.57 -5.16 -21.88
CA HIS A 75 10.74 -5.27 -22.77
C HIS A 75 10.63 -6.42 -23.78
N GLY A 76 9.75 -7.40 -23.52
CA GLY A 76 9.57 -8.58 -24.36
C GLY A 76 10.47 -9.77 -24.00
N ASP A 77 11.31 -9.65 -22.96
CA ASP A 77 12.16 -10.73 -22.46
C ASP A 77 11.36 -11.87 -21.82
N LEU A 78 10.15 -11.56 -21.36
CA LEU A 78 9.26 -12.49 -20.69
C LEU A 78 7.99 -12.73 -21.51
N SER A 79 7.66 -13.99 -21.78
CA SER A 79 6.41 -14.37 -22.45
C SER A 79 5.26 -14.49 -21.45
N LYS A 80 4.04 -14.16 -21.90
CA LYS A 80 2.79 -14.33 -21.14
C LYS A 80 2.45 -15.81 -20.95
N SER A 81 3.15 -16.46 -20.04
CA SER A 81 2.94 -17.87 -19.65
C SER A 81 1.99 -18.00 -18.46
N ILE A 82 1.46 -19.22 -18.23
CA ILE A 82 0.67 -19.53 -17.02
C ILE A 82 1.51 -19.28 -15.76
N GLY A 83 2.81 -19.64 -15.78
CA GLY A 83 3.72 -19.41 -14.66
C GLY A 83 3.88 -17.92 -14.33
N PHE A 84 3.96 -17.07 -15.37
CA PHE A 84 3.93 -15.62 -15.19
C PHE A 84 2.62 -15.15 -14.56
N GLY A 85 1.48 -15.64 -15.06
CA GLY A 85 0.16 -15.29 -14.52
C GLY A 85 0.01 -15.64 -13.04
N ILE A 86 0.42 -16.85 -12.64
CA ILE A 86 0.40 -17.30 -11.24
C ILE A 86 1.33 -16.45 -10.38
N GLY A 87 2.58 -16.24 -10.82
CA GLY A 87 3.56 -15.45 -10.07
C GLY A 87 3.12 -14.01 -9.85
N SER A 88 2.61 -13.36 -10.91
CA SER A 88 2.10 -11.98 -10.83
C SER A 88 0.87 -11.89 -9.92
N CYS A 89 -0.05 -12.87 -9.98
CA CYS A 89 -1.20 -12.95 -9.07
C CYS A 89 -0.79 -13.12 -7.61
N MET A 90 0.22 -13.94 -7.32
CA MET A 90 0.72 -14.13 -5.96
C MET A 90 1.29 -12.84 -5.39
N LEU A 91 2.09 -12.11 -6.18
CA LEU A 91 2.64 -10.81 -5.76
C LEU A 91 1.53 -9.77 -5.56
N TRP A 92 0.58 -9.69 -6.49
CA TRP A 92 -0.57 -8.82 -6.37
C TRP A 92 -1.40 -9.11 -5.12
N THR A 93 -1.69 -10.39 -4.84
CA THR A 93 -2.42 -10.81 -3.65
C THR A 93 -1.69 -10.44 -2.37
N LEU A 94 -0.35 -10.58 -2.34
CA LEU A 94 0.45 -10.13 -1.19
C LEU A 94 0.34 -8.62 -1.01
N GLN A 95 0.37 -7.85 -2.09
CA GLN A 95 0.24 -6.39 -2.03
C GLN A 95 -1.13 -5.98 -1.48
N THR A 96 -2.21 -6.44 -2.10
CA THR A 96 -3.59 -6.09 -1.67
C THR A 96 -3.92 -6.60 -0.28
N GLN A 97 -3.34 -7.73 0.17
CA GLN A 97 -3.56 -8.22 1.53
C GLN A 97 -2.78 -7.42 2.57
N LEU A 98 -1.53 -7.04 2.29
CA LEU A 98 -0.64 -6.39 3.26
C LEU A 98 -0.90 -4.90 3.39
N ALA A 99 -1.19 -4.19 2.29
CA ALA A 99 -1.43 -2.74 2.30
C ALA A 99 -2.50 -2.31 3.34
N PRO A 100 -3.74 -2.85 3.32
CA PRO A 100 -4.76 -2.49 4.29
C PRO A 100 -4.42 -2.97 5.71
N GLN A 101 -3.66 -4.06 5.86
CA GLN A 101 -3.21 -4.54 7.17
C GLN A 101 -2.15 -3.64 7.80
N ILE A 102 -1.23 -3.07 7.02
CA ILE A 102 -0.26 -2.07 7.47
C ILE A 102 -1.01 -0.82 7.96
N LEU A 103 -1.98 -0.34 7.17
CA LEU A 103 -2.85 0.80 7.53
C LEU A 103 -3.66 0.53 8.80
N ALA A 104 -4.28 -0.64 8.92
CA ALA A 104 -4.99 -1.07 10.12
C ALA A 104 -4.07 -1.27 11.32
N ASN A 105 -2.80 -1.66 11.10
CA ASN A 105 -1.81 -1.75 12.17
C ASN A 105 -1.48 -0.37 12.76
N ARG A 106 -1.26 0.63 11.91
CA ARG A 106 -1.10 2.04 12.32
C ARG A 106 -2.31 2.51 13.13
N LEU A 107 -3.52 2.29 12.60
CA LEU A 107 -4.76 2.69 13.27
C LEU A 107 -4.93 2.00 14.63
N GLY A 108 -4.54 0.73 14.75
CA GLY A 108 -4.57 -0.03 16.00
C GLY A 108 -3.60 0.48 17.07
N LEU A 109 -2.57 1.26 16.71
CA LEU A 109 -1.71 1.93 17.68
C LEU A 109 -2.40 3.15 18.30
N LEU A 110 -3.23 3.86 17.52
CA LEU A 110 -4.01 5.02 17.97
C LEU A 110 -5.28 4.62 18.74
N LEU A 111 -5.83 3.44 18.48
CA LEU A 111 -7.00 2.96 19.20
C LEU A 111 -6.66 2.61 20.66
N VAL A 112 -7.37 3.25 21.59
CA VAL A 112 -7.34 2.97 23.04
C VAL A 112 -7.77 1.52 23.31
N ASN A 113 -8.86 1.07 22.67
CA ASN A 113 -9.39 -0.27 22.86
C ASN A 113 -8.73 -1.31 21.94
N LYS A 114 -7.81 -2.11 22.51
CA LYS A 114 -7.07 -3.16 21.77
C LYS A 114 -7.95 -4.29 21.24
N LYS A 115 -9.10 -4.59 21.86
CA LYS A 115 -10.04 -5.62 21.36
C LYS A 115 -10.68 -5.17 20.04
N ARG A 116 -11.13 -3.92 19.97
CA ARG A 116 -11.67 -3.33 18.73
C ARG A 116 -10.62 -3.27 17.62
N ALA A 117 -9.40 -2.88 17.96
CA ALA A 117 -8.28 -2.88 17.01
C ALA A 117 -7.98 -4.28 16.44
N LYS A 118 -8.02 -5.32 17.28
CA LYS A 118 -7.83 -6.71 16.84
C LYS A 118 -8.98 -7.17 15.94
N MET A 119 -10.23 -6.91 16.32
CA MET A 119 -11.41 -7.26 15.49
C MET A 119 -11.37 -6.60 14.12
N MET A 120 -10.99 -5.32 14.05
CA MET A 120 -10.82 -4.60 12.78
C MET A 120 -9.79 -5.27 11.87
N LYS A 121 -8.61 -5.63 12.40
CA LYS A 121 -7.56 -6.31 11.63
C LYS A 121 -8.00 -7.67 11.08
N PHE A 122 -8.65 -8.48 11.92
CA PHE A 122 -9.17 -9.79 11.50
C PHE A 122 -10.32 -9.67 10.50
N GLY A 123 -11.25 -8.73 10.70
CA GLY A 123 -12.33 -8.47 9.75
C GLY A 123 -11.80 -8.03 8.39
N LEU A 124 -10.83 -7.12 8.38
CA LEU A 124 -10.15 -6.68 7.17
C LEU A 124 -9.39 -7.81 6.49
N LEU A 125 -8.74 -8.69 7.26
CA LEU A 125 -8.02 -9.85 6.73
C LEU A 125 -8.99 -10.79 6.01
N ALA A 126 -10.14 -11.07 6.61
CA ALA A 126 -11.15 -11.95 6.05
C ALA A 126 -11.80 -11.37 4.79
N ILE A 127 -12.25 -10.10 4.85
CA ILE A 127 -12.96 -9.46 3.71
C ILE A 127 -12.02 -9.34 2.50
N VAL A 128 -10.83 -8.79 2.68
CA VAL A 128 -9.84 -8.65 1.60
C VAL A 128 -9.39 -10.02 1.10
N GLY A 129 -9.25 -11.00 2.00
CA GLY A 129 -8.88 -12.36 1.62
C GLY A 129 -9.90 -13.03 0.68
N VAL A 130 -11.19 -12.88 0.95
CA VAL A 130 -12.26 -13.43 0.08
C VAL A 130 -12.23 -12.78 -1.30
N ILE A 131 -12.05 -11.45 -1.35
CA ILE A 131 -11.96 -10.70 -2.60
C ILE A 131 -10.73 -11.14 -3.42
N ASN A 132 -9.57 -11.23 -2.77
CA ASN A 132 -8.32 -11.67 -3.40
C ASN A 132 -8.41 -13.08 -3.99
N ILE A 133 -9.03 -14.01 -3.26
CA ILE A 133 -9.27 -15.38 -3.75
C ILE A 133 -10.13 -15.32 -5.01
N SER A 134 -11.21 -14.52 -5.00
CA SER A 134 -12.10 -14.36 -6.14
C SER A 134 -11.37 -13.82 -7.38
N VAL A 135 -10.59 -12.75 -7.24
CA VAL A 135 -9.82 -12.16 -8.36
C VAL A 135 -8.79 -13.15 -8.89
N THR A 136 -8.06 -13.83 -8.00
CA THR A 136 -7.02 -14.80 -8.38
C THR A 136 -7.61 -15.95 -9.18
N CYS A 137 -8.74 -16.51 -8.74
CA CYS A 137 -9.41 -17.59 -9.47
C CYS A 137 -9.83 -17.15 -10.88
N ILE A 138 -10.40 -15.94 -11.04
CA ILE A 138 -10.84 -15.42 -12.33
C ILE A 138 -9.64 -15.16 -13.26
N TYR A 139 -8.58 -14.53 -12.73
CA TYR A 139 -7.40 -14.17 -13.52
C TYR A 139 -6.64 -15.41 -14.00
N VAL A 140 -6.36 -16.36 -13.10
CA VAL A 140 -5.63 -17.60 -13.45
C VAL A 140 -6.43 -18.44 -14.44
N ALA A 141 -7.76 -18.52 -14.27
CA ALA A 141 -8.61 -19.23 -15.23
C ALA A 141 -8.52 -18.65 -16.65
N GLY A 142 -8.32 -17.33 -16.79
CA GLY A 142 -8.07 -16.67 -18.08
C GLY A 142 -6.86 -17.20 -18.86
N TYR A 143 -5.88 -17.81 -18.18
CA TYR A 143 -4.70 -18.41 -18.80
C TYR A 143 -4.84 -19.91 -19.11
N SER A 144 -5.89 -20.59 -18.64
CA SER A 144 -5.98 -22.06 -18.71
C SER A 144 -7.31 -22.58 -19.26
N ILE A 145 -8.45 -22.05 -18.79
CA ILE A 145 -9.78 -22.62 -19.05
C ILE A 145 -10.61 -21.56 -19.77
N ASN A 146 -10.92 -21.76 -21.05
CA ASN A 146 -11.72 -20.84 -21.88
C ASN A 146 -11.29 -19.36 -21.78
N PRO A 147 -10.15 -18.99 -22.39
CA PRO A 147 -9.57 -17.66 -22.28
C PRO A 147 -10.53 -16.52 -22.63
N GLU A 148 -11.43 -16.72 -23.60
CA GLU A 148 -12.34 -15.68 -24.05
C GLU A 148 -13.37 -15.29 -22.98
N TYR A 149 -13.99 -16.29 -22.34
CA TYR A 149 -14.98 -16.07 -21.29
C TYR A 149 -14.36 -15.43 -20.04
N PHE A 150 -13.27 -16.01 -19.54
CA PHE A 150 -12.64 -15.52 -18.30
C PHE A 150 -11.92 -14.19 -18.49
N THR A 151 -11.41 -13.88 -19.69
CA THR A 151 -10.89 -12.53 -19.98
C THR A 151 -12.00 -11.49 -19.96
N HIS A 152 -13.20 -11.81 -20.47
CA HIS A 152 -14.33 -10.89 -20.41
C HIS A 152 -14.82 -10.69 -18.97
N LEU A 153 -14.92 -11.78 -18.21
CA LEU A 153 -15.28 -11.73 -16.80
C LEU A 153 -14.27 -10.90 -15.99
N HIS A 154 -12.98 -11.09 -16.24
CA HIS A 154 -11.91 -10.32 -15.59
C HIS A 154 -12.04 -8.82 -15.89
N LYS A 155 -12.35 -8.42 -17.13
CA LYS A 155 -12.56 -7.01 -17.49
C LYS A 155 -13.70 -6.33 -16.71
N ILE A 156 -14.69 -7.08 -16.26
CA ILE A 156 -15.82 -6.56 -15.46
C ILE A 156 -15.48 -6.60 -13.97
N TRP A 157 -14.85 -7.69 -13.53
CA TRP A 157 -14.55 -7.90 -12.11
C TRP A 157 -13.39 -7.03 -11.61
N ASP A 158 -12.37 -6.78 -12.44
CA ASP A 158 -11.19 -5.99 -12.07
C ASP A 158 -11.58 -4.56 -11.61
N PRO A 159 -12.40 -3.79 -12.35
CA PRO A 159 -12.88 -2.49 -11.87
C PRO A 159 -13.64 -2.53 -10.55
N ILE A 160 -14.49 -3.53 -10.35
CA ILE A 160 -15.33 -3.66 -9.15
C ILE A 160 -14.45 -3.86 -7.93
N ASP A 161 -13.48 -4.76 -8.03
CA ASP A 161 -12.47 -5.01 -7.00
C ASP A 161 -11.73 -3.72 -6.60
N LYS A 162 -11.30 -2.91 -7.57
CA LYS A 162 -10.55 -1.67 -7.32
C LYS A 162 -11.41 -0.60 -6.65
N VAL A 163 -12.72 -0.56 -6.97
CA VAL A 163 -13.67 0.32 -6.28
C VAL A 163 -13.87 -0.14 -4.83
N VAL A 164 -13.95 -1.45 -4.57
CA VAL A 164 -14.07 -1.98 -3.21
C VAL A 164 -12.82 -1.66 -2.39
N ASP A 165 -11.64 -1.83 -2.97
CA ASP A 165 -10.36 -1.46 -2.33
C ASP A 165 -10.30 0.04 -2.00
N LEU A 166 -10.73 0.90 -2.92
CA LEU A 166 -10.84 2.35 -2.66
C LEU A 166 -11.80 2.66 -1.51
N LEU A 167 -12.95 1.99 -1.43
CA LEU A 167 -13.90 2.19 -0.32
C LEU A 167 -13.30 1.74 1.03
N ILE A 168 -12.54 0.66 1.05
CA ILE A 168 -11.81 0.20 2.23
C ILE A 168 -10.76 1.25 2.64
N ASP A 169 -9.99 1.77 1.70
CA ASP A 169 -8.96 2.79 1.95
C ASP A 169 -9.60 4.08 2.51
N ILE A 170 -10.67 4.58 1.88
CA ILE A 170 -11.45 5.74 2.36
C ILE A 170 -11.96 5.49 3.78
N SER A 171 -12.52 4.31 4.05
CA SER A 171 -13.08 3.97 5.36
C SER A 171 -12.02 4.00 6.46
N LEU A 172 -10.87 3.35 6.23
CA LEU A 172 -9.77 3.29 7.19
C LEU A 172 -9.13 4.67 7.42
N ASN A 173 -8.91 5.43 6.33
CA ASN A 173 -8.35 6.78 6.42
C ASN A 173 -9.31 7.78 7.06
N THR A 174 -10.63 7.64 6.86
CA THR A 174 -11.63 8.46 7.54
C THR A 174 -11.65 8.20 9.04
N VAL A 175 -11.62 6.93 9.46
CA VAL A 175 -11.56 6.57 10.89
C VAL A 175 -10.28 7.11 11.53
N PHE A 176 -9.15 7.00 10.83
CA PHE A 176 -7.88 7.57 11.26
C PHE A 176 -7.97 9.09 11.51
N LEU A 177 -8.49 9.86 10.55
CA LEU A 177 -8.63 11.30 10.68
C LEU A 177 -9.57 11.70 11.82
N ARG A 178 -10.67 10.95 12.03
CA ARG A 178 -11.59 11.19 13.17
C ARG A 178 -10.91 10.97 14.51
N ILE A 179 -10.10 9.92 14.65
CA ILE A 179 -9.36 9.66 15.89
C ILE A 179 -8.35 10.77 16.14
N ILE A 180 -7.58 11.17 15.12
CA ILE A 180 -6.62 12.28 15.27
C ILE A 180 -7.36 13.56 15.64
N GLN A 181 -8.48 13.87 14.98
CA GLN A 181 -9.26 15.06 15.31
C GLN A 181 -9.72 15.04 16.78
N HIS A 182 -10.22 13.90 17.26
CA HIS A 182 -10.72 13.77 18.63
C HIS A 182 -9.61 13.85 19.68
N GLU A 183 -8.49 13.14 19.46
CA GLU A 183 -7.36 13.09 20.41
C GLU A 183 -6.54 14.39 20.44
N PHE A 184 -6.52 15.17 19.36
CA PHE A 184 -5.57 16.29 19.22
C PHE A 184 -6.20 17.68 19.14
N VAL A 185 -7.48 17.82 18.80
CA VAL A 185 -8.16 19.13 18.75
C VAL A 185 -8.77 19.50 20.11
N ALA A 186 -9.03 18.53 20.97
CA ALA A 186 -9.56 18.76 22.32
C ALA A 186 -8.53 19.45 23.26
N ASP A 187 -7.23 19.21 23.07
CA ASP A 187 -6.16 19.68 23.97
C ASP A 187 -5.51 21.03 23.58
N GLY A 188 -6.04 21.74 22.58
CA GLY A 188 -5.73 23.17 22.32
C GLY A 188 -4.31 23.54 21.87
N LEU A 189 -3.34 22.61 21.82
CA LEU A 189 -1.96 22.92 21.44
C LEU A 189 -1.80 23.09 19.91
N GLN A 190 -1.38 24.28 19.46
CA GLN A 190 -1.10 24.62 18.04
C GLN A 190 -0.22 23.59 17.30
N LYS A 191 0.69 22.91 18.01
CA LYS A 191 1.60 21.89 17.46
C LYS A 191 0.87 20.66 16.90
N TYR A 192 -0.30 20.31 17.43
CA TYR A 192 -1.08 19.17 16.96
C TYR A 192 -1.98 19.50 15.77
N ARG A 193 -2.29 20.79 15.54
CA ARG A 193 -2.96 21.22 14.30
C ARG A 193 -2.08 20.98 13.07
N LEU A 194 -0.77 21.26 13.15
CA LEU A 194 0.15 20.98 12.04
C LEU A 194 0.20 19.49 11.72
N LEU A 195 0.19 18.62 12.74
CA LEU A 195 0.10 17.17 12.56
C LEU A 195 -1.18 16.77 11.82
N PHE A 196 -2.32 17.32 12.23
CA PHE A 196 -3.60 17.03 11.60
C PHE A 196 -3.60 17.44 10.11
N TYR A 197 -3.15 18.65 9.77
CA TYR A 197 -3.10 19.10 8.37
C TYR A 197 -2.13 18.28 7.52
N CYS A 198 -0.95 17.94 8.05
CA CYS A 198 -0.04 17.02 7.37
C CYS A 198 -0.68 15.65 7.16
N GLY A 199 -1.39 15.13 8.17
CA GLY A 199 -2.10 13.85 8.09
C GLY A 199 -3.20 13.84 7.04
N VAL A 200 -3.98 14.93 6.96
CA VAL A 200 -4.99 15.11 5.90
C VAL A 200 -4.34 15.15 4.53
N LEU A 201 -3.24 15.89 4.36
CA LEU A 201 -2.51 15.94 3.08
C LEU A 201 -2.01 14.55 2.66
N PHE A 202 -1.44 13.79 3.58
CA PHE A 202 -0.98 12.42 3.31
C PHE A 202 -2.12 11.47 2.92
N VAL A 203 -3.28 11.57 3.58
CA VAL A 203 -4.49 10.81 3.20
C VAL A 203 -4.95 11.20 1.80
N LEU A 204 -4.99 12.50 1.47
CA LEU A 204 -5.37 12.96 0.13
C LEU A 204 -4.44 12.40 -0.95
N ILE A 205 -3.12 12.44 -0.71
CA ILE A 205 -2.14 11.86 -1.66
C ILE A 205 -2.36 10.35 -1.80
N SER A 206 -2.64 9.62 -0.71
CA SER A 206 -2.94 8.18 -0.75
C SER A 206 -4.16 7.87 -1.62
N LEU A 207 -5.26 8.63 -1.42
CA LEU A 207 -6.49 8.46 -2.20
C LEU A 207 -6.31 8.84 -3.67
N CYS A 208 -5.50 9.85 -3.96
CA CYS A 208 -5.13 10.20 -5.34
C CYS A 208 -4.42 9.03 -6.05
N MET A 209 -3.60 8.25 -5.33
CA MET A 209 -2.94 7.08 -5.91
C MET A 209 -3.95 5.97 -6.29
N ASP A 210 -4.99 5.76 -5.49
CA ASP A 210 -6.07 4.81 -5.83
C ASP A 210 -6.86 5.27 -7.06
N ILE A 211 -7.22 6.56 -7.10
CA ILE A 211 -7.91 7.14 -8.25
C ILE A 211 -7.04 7.02 -9.50
N LEU A 212 -5.72 7.28 -9.37
CA LEU A 212 -4.77 7.11 -10.46
C LEU A 212 -4.76 5.67 -10.99
N MET A 213 -4.76 4.65 -10.13
CA MET A 213 -4.83 3.26 -10.58
C MET A 213 -6.12 2.97 -11.36
N ILE A 214 -7.27 3.47 -10.89
CA ILE A 214 -8.56 3.30 -11.57
C ILE A 214 -8.53 4.00 -12.94
N VAL A 215 -8.01 5.22 -13.01
CA VAL A 215 -7.87 5.97 -14.27
C VAL A 215 -6.95 5.22 -15.23
N MET A 216 -5.80 4.72 -14.77
CA MET A 216 -4.86 3.98 -15.61
C MET A 216 -5.43 2.67 -16.15
N MET A 217 -6.37 2.06 -15.44
CA MET A 217 -7.11 0.89 -15.94
C MET A 217 -8.10 1.26 -17.05
N THR A 218 -8.65 2.49 -17.03
CA THR A 218 -9.54 2.98 -18.11
C THR A 218 -8.80 3.34 -19.38
N VAL A 219 -7.53 3.76 -19.24
CA VAL A 219 -6.61 3.93 -20.36
C VAL A 219 -6.26 2.53 -20.86
N GLN A 220 -6.63 2.19 -22.10
CA GLN A 220 -6.50 0.85 -22.67
C GLN A 220 -5.04 0.44 -22.97
N GLU A 221 -4.08 0.84 -22.13
CA GLU A 221 -2.65 0.54 -22.22
C GLU A 221 -2.22 -0.41 -21.08
N PRO A 222 -2.21 -1.74 -21.31
CA PRO A 222 -2.02 -2.73 -20.25
C PRO A 222 -0.71 -2.59 -19.49
N PHE A 223 0.35 -2.15 -20.17
CA PHE A 223 1.68 -1.98 -19.58
C PHE A 223 1.73 -0.77 -18.64
N LEU A 224 1.08 0.33 -19.00
CA LEU A 224 1.02 1.53 -18.17
C LEU A 224 0.25 1.24 -16.87
N TYR A 225 -0.86 0.52 -16.98
CA TYR A 225 -1.62 0.03 -15.84
C TYR A 225 -0.77 -0.88 -14.94
N ALA A 226 -0.10 -1.89 -15.51
CA ALA A 226 0.72 -2.82 -14.76
C ALA A 226 1.88 -2.14 -14.01
N MET A 227 2.52 -1.13 -14.62
CA MET A 227 3.60 -0.36 -13.98
C MET A 227 3.11 0.58 -12.89
N THR A 228 1.87 1.07 -12.98
CA THR A 228 1.29 1.99 -12.00
C THR A 228 1.05 1.31 -10.65
N HIS A 229 0.72 0.01 -10.64
CA HIS A 229 0.48 -0.77 -9.42
C HIS A 229 1.64 -0.70 -8.40
N PRO A 230 2.85 -1.21 -8.71
CA PRO A 230 3.96 -1.18 -7.76
C PRO A 230 4.38 0.24 -7.38
N MET A 231 4.24 1.21 -8.29
CA MET A 231 4.47 2.63 -8.00
C MET A 231 3.52 3.16 -6.91
N ALA A 232 2.21 2.99 -7.12
CA ALA A 232 1.17 3.46 -6.21
C ALA A 232 1.29 2.81 -4.83
N TYR A 233 1.49 1.49 -4.77
CA TYR A 233 1.68 0.77 -3.52
C TYR A 233 2.96 1.19 -2.79
N THR A 234 4.07 1.44 -3.50
CA THR A 234 5.30 1.95 -2.88
C THR A 234 5.10 3.35 -2.30
N MET A 235 4.38 4.24 -3.00
CA MET A 235 4.06 5.57 -2.48
C MET A 235 3.19 5.47 -1.22
N LYS A 236 2.14 4.63 -1.24
CA LYS A 236 1.30 4.35 -0.08
C LYS A 236 2.13 3.88 1.11
N MET A 237 3.07 2.96 0.89
CA MET A 237 3.98 2.48 1.92
C MET A 237 4.79 3.62 2.58
N ILE A 238 5.37 4.51 1.77
CA ILE A 238 6.15 5.66 2.25
C ILE A 238 5.28 6.59 3.10
N ILE A 239 4.05 6.85 2.66
CA ILE A 239 3.06 7.63 3.40
C ILE A 239 2.79 7.00 4.75
N GLU A 240 2.49 5.69 4.78
CA GLU A 240 2.20 4.96 6.01
C GLU A 240 3.35 5.01 7.03
N MET A 241 4.58 4.77 6.57
CA MET A 241 5.77 4.84 7.43
C MET A 241 6.01 6.26 7.94
N THR A 242 5.88 7.27 7.07
CA THR A 242 6.10 8.68 7.42
C THR A 242 5.07 9.17 8.44
N MET A 243 3.80 8.80 8.26
CA MET A 243 2.73 9.11 9.20
C MET A 243 2.94 8.44 10.56
N ALA A 244 3.33 7.16 10.57
CA ALA A 244 3.62 6.43 11.80
C ALA A 244 4.79 7.06 12.59
N ASP A 245 5.85 7.46 11.91
CA ASP A 245 7.00 8.13 12.53
C ASP A 245 6.62 9.50 13.11
N LEU A 246 5.79 10.25 12.39
CA LEU A 246 5.30 11.56 12.84
C LEU A 246 4.44 11.43 14.11
N ILE A 247 3.53 10.45 14.15
CA ILE A 247 2.72 10.13 15.33
C ILE A 247 3.60 9.75 16.52
N SER A 248 4.54 8.80 16.34
CA SER A 248 5.46 8.35 17.39
C SER A 248 6.31 9.50 17.93
N SER A 249 6.78 10.40 17.05
CA SER A 249 7.62 11.53 17.43
C SER A 249 6.88 12.56 18.27
N ILE A 250 5.58 12.72 18.05
CA ILE A 250 4.75 13.66 18.80
C ILE A 250 4.27 13.05 20.11
N ALA A 251 3.88 11.77 20.13
CA ALA A 251 3.47 11.07 21.36
C ALA A 251 4.58 11.02 22.44
N LYS A 252 5.86 11.11 22.05
CA LYS A 252 7.00 11.17 22.98
C LYS A 252 7.20 12.55 23.64
N LYS A 253 6.84 13.63 22.95
CA LYS A 253 7.10 15.00 23.42
C LYS A 253 6.28 15.45 24.65
N PRO A 254 5.01 15.04 24.88
CA PRO A 254 4.31 15.40 26.10
C PRO A 254 4.96 14.79 27.36
N HIS A 255 5.46 13.55 27.27
CA HIS A 255 6.07 12.87 28.41
C HIS A 255 7.41 13.50 28.84
N GLN A 256 8.23 13.97 27.89
CA GLN A 256 9.52 14.61 28.20
C GLN A 256 9.36 16.00 28.83
N MET A 257 8.29 16.74 28.55
CA MET A 257 8.04 18.02 29.24
C MET A 257 7.54 17.82 30.68
N GLN A 258 6.74 16.77 30.92
CA GLN A 258 6.29 16.40 32.26
C GLN A 258 7.47 15.95 33.15
N GLU A 259 8.35 15.07 32.64
CA GLU A 259 9.56 14.66 33.38
C GLU A 259 10.51 15.84 33.65
N PHE A 260 10.66 16.77 32.70
CA PHE A 260 11.50 17.96 32.90
C PHE A 260 10.88 18.94 33.92
N SER A 261 9.55 19.07 33.94
CA SER A 261 8.85 19.89 34.95
C SER A 261 8.87 19.27 36.34
N GLU A 262 8.77 17.93 36.46
CA GLU A 262 8.93 17.23 37.73
C GLU A 262 10.37 17.31 38.24
N GLN A 263 11.37 17.24 37.37
CA GLN A 263 12.78 17.43 37.77
C GLN A 263 13.09 18.85 38.23
N ILE A 264 12.42 19.87 37.70
CA ILE A 264 12.57 21.26 38.16
C ILE A 264 11.81 21.52 39.46
N CYS A 265 10.63 20.90 39.66
CA CYS A 265 9.85 21.06 40.90
C CYS A 265 10.44 20.31 42.12
N VAL A 266 11.39 19.39 41.91
CA VAL A 266 12.05 18.61 42.97
C VAL A 266 13.45 19.16 43.32
N SER A 267 13.93 20.19 42.61
CA SER A 267 15.19 20.91 42.90
C SER A 267 14.93 22.29 43.51
#